data_AF-A0A7S4LX64-F1
#
_entry.id   AF-A0A7S4LX64-F1
#
_cell.length_a   1.000
_cell.length_b   1.000
_cell.length_c   1.000
_cell.angle_alpha   90.00
_cell.angle_beta   90.00
_cell.angle_gamma   90.00
#
_symmetry.space_group_name_H-M   'P 1'
#
loop_
_entity.id
_entity.type
_entity.pdbx_description
1 polymer ?
#
loop_
_entity_poly.entity_id
_entity_poly.type
_entity_poly.pdbx_seq_one_letter_code
_entity_poly.pdbx_strand_id
1 'polypeptide(L)' 'MRTVLFTAAVVLLSGCGLSDELDAITLENHQKVCDGYGFTRGTEAYANCLMRQDELEDADEQRALDREARKKK' A
#
# COMPACT_ATOMS: atom_id res chain seq x y z
N MET A 1 32.15 -23.38 6.73
CA MET A 1 31.27 -23.48 5.53
C MET A 1 29.83 -23.93 5.84
N ARG A 2 29.57 -24.76 6.86
CA ARG A 2 28.19 -25.17 7.23
C ARG A 2 27.33 -24.02 7.78
N THR A 3 27.92 -23.05 8.46
CA THR A 3 27.23 -21.92 9.11
C THR A 3 26.78 -20.83 8.14
N VAL A 4 27.49 -20.64 7.02
CA VAL A 4 27.16 -19.64 5.99
C VAL A 4 25.90 -20.03 5.21
N LEU A 5 25.62 -21.33 5.10
CA LEU A 5 24.40 -21.84 4.46
C LEU A 5 23.14 -21.59 5.30
N PHE A 6 23.25 -21.54 6.63
CA PHE A 6 22.10 -21.30 7.51
C PHE A 6 21.64 -19.84 7.51
N THR A 7 22.56 -18.89 7.34
CA THR A 7 22.22 -17.45 7.35
C THR A 7 21.48 -17.00 6.10
N ALA A 8 21.71 -17.65 4.95
CA ALA A 8 21.02 -17.32 3.70
C ALA A 8 19.53 -17.68 3.69
N ALA A 9 19.12 -18.69 4.48
CA ALA A 9 17.73 -19.15 4.52
C ALA A 9 16.78 -18.20 5.27
N VAL A 10 17.30 -17.42 6.23
CA VAL A 10 16.46 -16.53 7.07
C VAL A 10 15.98 -15.30 6.31
N VAL A 11 16.76 -14.80 5.34
CA VAL A 11 16.42 -13.59 4.57
C VAL A 11 15.27 -13.82 3.58
N LEU A 12 15.05 -15.07 3.14
CA LEU A 12 13.96 -15.42 2.22
C LEU A 12 12.59 -15.47 2.91
N LEU A 13 12.54 -15.54 4.24
CA LEU A 13 11.28 -15.63 5.02
C LEU A 13 10.73 -14.25 5.46
N SER A 14 11.51 -13.18 5.34
CA SER A 14 11.06 -11.82 5.68
C SER A 14 10.24 -11.13 4.57
N GLY A 15 9.95 -11.82 3.46
CA GLY A 15 9.18 -11.27 2.34
C GLY A 15 7.66 -11.24 2.53
N CYS A 16 7.10 -12.04 3.46
CA CYS A 16 5.65 -12.18 3.58
C CYS A 16 4.96 -11.17 4.53
N GLY A 17 5.70 -10.25 5.17
CA GLY A 17 5.13 -9.30 6.14
C GLY A 17 5.19 -7.82 5.72
N LEU A 18 6.00 -7.49 4.73
CA LEU A 18 6.22 -6.10 4.30
C LEU A 18 5.02 -5.50 3.55
N SER A 19 4.29 -6.31 2.79
CA SER A 19 3.09 -5.88 2.07
C SER A 19 1.93 -5.55 3.03
N ASP A 20 1.70 -6.41 4.03
CA ASP A 20 0.61 -6.24 5.00
C ASP A 20 0.75 -4.94 5.81
N GLU A 21 1.99 -4.57 6.18
CA GLU A 21 2.25 -3.32 6.90
C GLU A 21 2.06 -2.09 6.00
N LEU A 22 2.42 -2.18 4.72
CA LEU A 22 2.19 -1.09 3.77
C LEU A 22 0.70 -0.88 3.51
N ASP A 23 -0.04 -1.96 3.30
CA ASP A 23 -1.50 -1.94 3.10
C ASP A 23 -2.22 -1.35 4.34
N ALA A 24 -1.75 -1.69 5.54
CA ALA A 24 -2.28 -1.12 6.78
C ALA A 24 -2.07 0.40 6.86
N ILE A 25 -0.91 0.89 6.44
CA ILE A 25 -0.60 2.34 6.41
C ILE A 25 -1.47 3.06 5.38
N THR A 26 -1.59 2.51 4.16
CA THR A 26 -2.45 3.07 3.11
C THR A 26 -3.90 3.17 3.57
N LEU A 27 -4.43 2.08 4.15
CA LEU A 27 -5.78 2.07 4.72
C LEU A 27 -5.95 3.11 5.83
N GLU A 28 -4.99 3.25 6.75
CA GLU A 28 -5.03 4.27 7.81
C GLU A 28 -5.09 5.69 7.23
N ASN A 29 -4.32 5.96 6.17
CA ASN A 29 -4.33 7.26 5.50
C ASN A 29 -5.68 7.55 4.83
N HIS A 30 -6.25 6.59 4.12
CA HIS A 30 -7.58 6.71 3.54
C HIS A 30 -8.65 7.00 4.61
N GLN A 31 -8.58 6.30 5.74
CA GLN A 31 -9.48 6.53 6.87
C GLN A 31 -9.35 7.96 7.41
N LYS A 32 -8.13 8.46 7.63
CA LYS A 32 -7.88 9.84 8.09
C LYS A 32 -8.47 10.88 7.14
N VAL A 33 -8.36 10.66 5.84
CA VAL A 33 -8.92 11.57 4.83
C VAL A 33 -10.44 11.56 4.89
N CYS A 34 -11.07 10.37 4.90
CA CYS A 34 -12.53 10.27 4.97
C CYS A 34 -13.10 10.79 6.29
N ASP A 35 -12.42 10.57 7.42
CA ASP A 35 -12.75 11.18 8.71
C ASP A 35 -12.64 12.70 8.65
N GLY A 36 -11.60 13.24 8.00
CA GLY A 36 -11.37 14.68 7.84
C GLY A 36 -12.45 15.38 7.00
N TYR A 37 -13.05 14.67 6.03
CA TYR A 37 -14.22 15.14 5.29
C TYR A 37 -15.53 15.04 6.08
N GLY A 38 -15.53 14.39 7.24
CA GLY A 38 -16.70 14.24 8.11
C GLY A 38 -17.62 13.07 7.73
N PHE A 39 -17.14 12.11 6.94
CA PHE A 39 -17.91 10.90 6.68
C PHE A 39 -18.02 10.06 7.95
N THR A 40 -19.22 9.56 8.25
CA THR A 40 -19.45 8.74 9.43
C THR A 40 -19.05 7.30 9.18
N ARG A 41 -18.13 6.75 9.99
CA ARG A 41 -17.69 5.35 9.91
C ARG A 41 -18.87 4.37 9.95
N GLY A 42 -18.77 3.29 9.19
CA GLY A 42 -19.82 2.26 9.10
C GLY A 42 -21.01 2.65 8.22
N THR A 43 -20.99 3.81 7.57
CA THR A 43 -22.00 4.19 6.57
C THR A 43 -21.55 3.86 5.16
N GLU A 44 -22.51 3.75 4.24
CA GLU A 44 -22.25 3.59 2.82
C GLU A 44 -21.41 4.76 2.25
N ALA A 45 -21.67 5.99 2.72
CA ALA A 45 -20.92 7.16 2.30
C ALA A 45 -19.43 7.06 2.67
N TYR A 46 -19.12 6.51 3.85
CA TYR A 46 -17.75 6.27 4.27
C TYR A 46 -17.08 5.16 3.47
N ALA A 47 -17.81 4.07 3.17
CA ALA A 47 -17.31 3.00 2.30
C ALA A 47 -17.00 3.52 0.89
N ASN A 48 -17.90 4.32 0.32
CA ASN A 48 -17.68 4.97 -0.98
C ASN A 48 -16.49 5.93 -0.96
N CYS A 49 -16.29 6.68 0.14
CA CYS A 49 -15.10 7.52 0.28
C CYS A 49 -13.81 6.68 0.26
N LEU A 50 -13.76 5.59 1.01
CA LEU A 50 -12.60 4.70 1.03
C LEU A 50 -12.34 4.08 -0.35
N MET A 51 -13.36 3.55 -1.02
CA MET A 51 -13.22 3.01 -2.38
C MET A 51 -12.71 4.07 -3.36
N ARG A 52 -13.17 5.31 -3.22
CA ARG A 52 -12.68 6.40 -4.06
C ARG A 52 -11.22 6.75 -3.80
N GLN A 53 -10.76 6.65 -2.56
CA GLN A 53 -9.35 6.89 -2.24
C GLN A 53 -8.45 5.80 -2.80
N ASP A 54 -8.88 4.55 -2.71
CA ASP A 54 -8.21 3.38 -3.29
C ASP A 54 -8.00 3.57 -4.81
N GLU A 55 -9.06 3.94 -5.54
CA GLU A 55 -8.98 4.24 -6.98
C GLU A 55 -8.01 5.38 -7.33
N LEU A 56 -7.89 6.39 -6.44
CA LEU A 56 -6.99 7.52 -6.65
C LEU A 56 -5.54 7.11 -6.42
N GLU A 57 -5.27 6.28 -5.41
CA GLU A 57 -3.95 5.75 -5.12
C GLU A 57 -3.44 4.87 -6.28
N ASP A 58 -4.27 3.94 -6.76
CA ASP A 58 -3.98 3.13 -7.94
C ASP A 58 -3.64 3.99 -9.16
N ALA A 59 -4.45 5.02 -9.42
CA ALA A 59 -4.23 5.91 -10.55
C ALA A 59 -2.92 6.70 -10.43
N ASP A 60 -2.54 7.11 -9.22
CA ASP A 60 -1.30 7.82 -8.97
C ASP A 60 -0.07 6.89 -9.08
N GLU A 61 -0.18 5.65 -8.62
CA GLU A 61 0.85 4.63 -8.79
C GLU A 61 1.11 4.37 -10.29
N GLN A 62 0.05 4.12 -11.07
CA GLN A 62 0.18 3.91 -12.51
C GLN A 62 0.85 5.11 -13.21
N ARG A 63 0.48 6.34 -12.84
CA ARG A 63 1.13 7.55 -13.38
C ARG A 63 2.60 7.63 -12.98
N ALA A 64 2.98 7.20 -11.78
CA ALA A 64 4.36 7.18 -11.35
C ALA A 64 5.17 6.18 -12.19
N LEU A 65 4.65 4.96 -12.38
CA LEU A 65 5.26 3.93 -13.21
C LEU A 65 5.42 4.38 -14.67
N ASP A 66 4.41 5.02 -15.24
CA ASP A 66 4.46 5.60 -16.58
C ASP A 66 5.60 6.63 -16.72
N ARG A 67 5.75 7.53 -15.74
CA ARG A 67 6.85 8.51 -15.73
C ARG A 67 8.21 7.83 -15.68
N GLU A 68 8.35 6.77 -14.91
CA GLU A 68 9.59 6.00 -14.84
C GLU A 68 9.90 5.27 -16.15
N ALA A 69 8.89 4.67 -16.79
CA ALA A 69 9.03 4.02 -18.07
C ALA A 69 9.48 4.99 -19.17
N ARG A 70 8.97 6.23 -19.16
CA ARG A 70 9.40 7.29 -20.09
C ARG A 70 10.84 7.72 -19.88
N LYS A 71 11.35 7.73 -18.64
CA LYS A 71 12.74 8.11 -18.33
C LYS A 71 13.78 7.08 -18.75
N LYS A 72 13.38 5.81 -18.90
CA LYS A 72 14.26 4.69 -19.29
C LYS A 72 14.42 4.53 -20.82
N LYS A 73 13.77 5.39 -21.60
CA LYS A 73 13.83 5.43 -23.07
C LYS A 73 14.73 6.56 -23.54
#